data_AF-A0A497J7C4-F1
#
_entry.id   AF-A0A497J7C4-F1
#
_cell.length_a   1.000
_cell.length_b   1.000
_cell.length_c   1.000
_cell.angle_alpha   90.00
_cell.angle_beta   90.00
_cell.angle_gamma   90.00
#
_symmetry.space_group_name_H-M   'P 1'
#
loop_
_entity.id
_entity.type
_entity.pdbx_description
1 polymer ?
#
loop_
_entity_poly.entity_id
_entity_poly.type
_entity_poly.pdbx_seq_one_letter_code
_entity_poly.pdbx_strand_id
1 'polypeptide(L)' 'MPEKGEKFLIVASGSTNPVKREATERAFRRAFGKVKVISVEVSSGVPPQPVGEQAMIGAFNRASRALE' A
#
# COMPACT_ATOMS: atom_id res chain seq x y z
N MET A 1 -5.51 2.89 -23.31
CA MET A 1 -4.20 2.29 -22.99
C MET A 1 -3.25 3.43 -22.70
N PRO A 2 -2.51 3.44 -21.57
CA PRO A 2 -1.57 4.53 -21.31
C PRO A 2 -0.53 4.57 -22.44
N GLU A 3 -0.22 5.78 -22.93
CA GLU A 3 0.75 5.97 -23.99
C GLU A 3 2.16 5.61 -23.52
N LYS A 4 2.95 5.03 -24.42
CA LYS A 4 4.30 4.54 -24.15
C LYS A 4 5.19 5.71 -23.71
N GLY A 5 5.48 5.84 -22.42
CA GLY A 5 6.30 6.92 -21.84
C GLY A 5 5.66 7.70 -20.69
N GLU A 6 4.41 7.41 -20.34
CA GLU A 6 3.73 8.07 -19.22
C GLU A 6 4.35 7.66 -17.87
N LYS A 7 4.91 8.64 -17.13
CA LYS A 7 5.61 8.42 -15.85
C LYS A 7 4.59 8.40 -14.72
N PHE A 8 4.54 7.30 -13.97
CA PHE A 8 3.71 7.16 -12.77
C PHE A 8 4.60 6.99 -11.54
N LEU A 9 4.18 7.54 -10.41
CA LEU A 9 4.69 7.09 -9.11
C LEU A 9 4.10 5.69 -8.83
N ILE A 10 4.96 4.70 -8.67
CA ILE A 10 4.55 3.36 -8.23
C ILE A 10 4.51 3.36 -6.70
N VAL A 11 3.38 2.91 -6.15
CA VAL A 11 3.17 2.84 -4.71
C VAL A 11 2.85 1.40 -4.34
N ALA A 12 3.64 0.77 -3.50
CA ALA A 12 3.35 -0.55 -2.97
C ALA A 12 2.42 -0.44 -1.75
N SER A 13 1.35 -1.24 -1.73
CA SER A 13 0.41 -1.35 -0.62
C SER A 13 0.47 -2.76 -0.07
N GLY A 14 0.92 -2.93 1.18
CA GLY A 14 0.98 -4.22 1.87
C GLY A 14 -0.40 -4.79 2.28
N SER A 15 -1.41 -4.62 1.42
CA SER A 15 -2.76 -5.15 1.59
C SER A 15 -3.44 -5.36 0.25
N THR A 16 -4.14 -6.48 0.12
CA THR A 16 -5.00 -6.85 -1.01
C THR A 16 -6.45 -6.39 -0.83
N ASN A 17 -6.80 -5.74 0.29
CA ASN A 17 -8.14 -5.23 0.50
C ASN A 17 -8.43 -4.05 -0.47
N PRO A 18 -9.48 -4.13 -1.31
CA PRO A 18 -9.74 -3.13 -2.35
C PRO A 18 -10.01 -1.74 -1.76
N VAL A 19 -10.70 -1.66 -0.62
CA VAL A 19 -11.00 -0.39 0.06
C VAL A 19 -9.71 0.33 0.48
N LYS A 20 -8.73 -0.43 0.99
CA LYS A 20 -7.42 0.12 1.40
C LYS A 20 -6.62 0.58 0.19
N ARG A 21 -6.60 -0.22 -0.89
CA ARG A 21 -5.92 0.14 -2.15
C ARG A 21 -6.48 1.45 -2.73
N GLU A 22 -7.81 1.57 -2.82
CA GLU A 22 -8.48 2.76 -3.35
C GLU A 22 -8.30 3.99 -2.47
N ALA A 23 -8.30 3.83 -1.13
CA ALA A 23 -7.98 4.92 -0.22
C ALA A 23 -6.54 5.42 -0.43
N THR A 24 -5.57 4.52 -0.52
CA THR A 24 -4.17 4.85 -0.83
C THR A 24 -4.08 5.55 -2.18
N GLU A 25 -4.72 5.02 -3.22
CA GLU A 25 -4.67 5.61 -4.57
C GLU A 25 -5.25 7.03 -4.60
N ARG A 26 -6.40 7.27 -3.96
CA ARG A 26 -6.99 8.61 -3.87
C ARG A 26 -6.07 9.59 -3.14
N ALA A 27 -5.50 9.18 -2.01
CA ALA A 27 -4.60 10.02 -1.22
C ALA A 27 -3.31 10.36 -2.00
N PHE A 28 -2.66 9.36 -2.58
CA PHE A 28 -1.43 9.55 -3.36
C PHE A 28 -1.68 10.31 -4.66
N ARG A 29 -2.81 10.07 -5.34
CA ARG A 29 -3.18 10.85 -6.53
C ARG A 29 -3.39 12.32 -6.21
N ARG A 30 -4.01 12.63 -5.06
CA ARG A 30 -4.19 14.00 -4.57
C ARG A 30 -2.86 14.69 -4.26
N ALA A 31 -1.89 13.96 -3.71
CA ALA A 31 -0.60 14.51 -3.31
C ALA A 31 0.44 14.58 -4.46
N PHE A 32 0.45 13.59 -5.35
CA PHE A 32 1.53 13.36 -6.32
C PHE A 32 1.07 13.29 -7.79
N GLY A 33 -0.24 13.39 -8.07
CA GLY A 33 -0.77 13.31 -9.44
C GLY A 33 -0.87 11.88 -9.96
N LYS A 34 -0.14 11.54 -11.03
CA LYS A 34 -0.26 10.23 -11.69
C LYS A 34 0.42 9.14 -10.86
N VAL A 35 -0.38 8.27 -10.25
CA VAL A 35 0.09 7.17 -9.40
C VAL A 35 -0.50 5.83 -9.82
N LYS A 36 0.24 4.74 -9.58
CA LYS A 36 -0.21 3.36 -9.74
C LYS A 36 0.04 2.60 -8.45
N VAL A 37 -1.03 2.21 -7.75
CA VAL A 37 -0.94 1.43 -6.51
C VAL A 37 -0.91 -0.06 -6.85
N ILE A 38 0.12 -0.75 -6.38
CA ILE A 38 0.29 -2.21 -6.49
C ILE A 38 -0.01 -2.82 -5.13
N SER A 39 -1.01 -3.70 -5.05
CA SER A 39 -1.29 -4.47 -3.84
C SER A 39 -0.34 -5.65 -3.75
N VAL A 40 0.33 -5.80 -2.61
CA VAL A 40 1.23 -6.90 -2.29
C VAL A 40 0.68 -7.63 -1.09
N GLU A 41 0.52 -8.95 -1.20
CA GLU A 41 0.11 -9.80 -0.10
C GLU A 41 1.33 -10.12 0.78
N VAL A 42 1.32 -9.61 2.01
CA VAL A 42 2.44 -9.75 2.95
C VAL A 42 1.92 -9.98 4.36
N SER A 43 2.65 -10.80 5.13
CA SER A 43 2.36 -11.00 6.55
C SER A 43 2.66 -9.74 7.36
N SER A 44 1.86 -9.47 8.39
CA SER A 44 2.16 -8.42 9.37
C SER A 44 3.11 -8.83 10.49
N GLY A 45 3.39 -10.12 10.65
CA GLY A 45 4.25 -10.62 11.74
C GLY A 45 3.69 -10.40 13.15
N VAL A 46 2.40 -10.08 13.28
CA VAL A 46 1.65 -9.90 14.53
C VAL A 46 0.31 -10.65 14.41
N PRO A 47 -0.43 -10.90 15.51
CA PRO A 47 -1.71 -11.59 15.45
C PRO A 47 -2.73 -10.96 14.49
N PRO A 48 -3.72 -11.72 13.98
CA PRO A 48 -4.74 -11.22 13.05
C PRO A 48 -5.55 -10.03 13.57
N GLN A 49 -5.78 -9.98 14.88
CA GLN A 49 -6.36 -8.85 15.60
C GLN A 49 -5.30 -8.24 16.53
N PRO A 50 -4.47 -7.30 16.05
CA PRO A 50 -3.49 -6.62 16.89
C PRO A 50 -4.17 -5.75 17.95
N VAL A 51 -3.57 -5.68 19.14
CA VAL A 51 -4.01 -4.81 20.24
C VAL A 51 -2.89 -3.85 20.62
N GLY A 52 -3.22 -2.57 20.84
CA GLY A 52 -2.26 -1.53 21.22
C GLY A 52 -1.16 -1.33 20.17
N GLU A 53 0.10 -1.32 20.62
CA GLU A 53 1.28 -1.07 19.77
C GLU A 53 1.44 -2.08 18.63
N GLN A 54 0.88 -3.29 18.78
CA GLN A 54 0.92 -4.31 17.73
C GLN A 54 0.27 -3.83 16.43
N ALA A 55 -0.71 -2.92 16.48
CA ALA A 55 -1.34 -2.36 15.29
C ALA A 55 -0.34 -1.55 14.46
N MET A 56 0.50 -0.74 15.12
CA MET A 56 1.55 0.05 14.49
C MET A 56 2.67 -0.86 13.95
N ILE A 57 3.12 -1.83 14.75
CA ILE A 57 4.14 -2.81 14.32
C ILE A 57 3.66 -3.57 13.07
N GLY A 58 2.42 -4.06 13.08
CA GLY A 58 1.85 -4.78 11.94
C GLY A 58 1.68 -3.90 10.70
N ALA A 59 1.39 -2.60 10.87
CA ALA A 59 1.34 -1.66 9.76
C ALA A 59 2.73 -1.41 9.15
N PHE A 60 3.74 -1.16 9.99
CA PHE A 60 5.13 -0.97 9.56
C PHE A 60 5.65 -2.20 8.80
N ASN A 61 5.50 -3.39 9.37
CA ASN A 61 5.95 -4.65 8.75
C ASN A 61 5.33 -4.87 7.36
N ARG A 62 4.03 -4.59 7.19
CA ARG A 62 3.37 -4.71 5.89
C ARG A 62 3.87 -3.68 4.89
N ALA A 63 4.13 -2.45 5.32
CA ALA A 63 4.65 -1.41 4.45
C ALA A 63 6.08 -1.73 3.97
N SER A 64 6.96 -2.13 4.89
CA SER A 64 8.35 -2.51 4.57
C SER A 64 8.41 -3.72 3.64
N ARG A 65 7.69 -4.81 3.97
CA ARG A 65 7.70 -6.04 3.16
C ARG A 65 7.08 -5.89 1.78
N ALA A 66 6.23 -4.89 1.58
CA ALA A 66 5.66 -4.62 0.26
C ALA A 66 6.68 -4.03 -0.73
N LEU A 67 7.86 -3.63 -0.26
CA LEU A 67 8.97 -3.11 -1.07
C LEU A 67 10.07 -4.15 -1.35
N GLU A 68 10.04 -5.30 -0.68
CA GLU A 68 10.93 -6.44 -0.93
C GLU A 68 10.54 -7.16 -2.23
#